data_AF-A0A0M9ZU60-F1
#
_entry.id   AF-A0A0M9ZU60-F1
#
_cell.length_a   1.000
_cell.length_b   1.000
_cell.length_c   1.000
_cell.angle_alpha   90.00
_cell.angle_beta   90.00
_cell.angle_gamma   90.00
#
_symmetry.space_group_name_H-M   'P 1'
#
loop_
_entity.id
_entity.type
_entity.pdbx_description
1 polymer ?
#
loop_
_entity_poly.entity_id
_entity_poly.type
_entity_poly.pdbx_seq_one_letter_code
_entity_poly.pdbx_strand_id
1 'polypeptide(L)'
;MKDSVNAATGRAWLACDQPARAVPFLRSRVEATAPAYPRDHLYAVLDLADTVHQCGDGDQARELLDQAEGLIGTVNSQRMVHRFDALSSAVAAA
;
A
#
# COMPACT_ATOMS: atom_id res chain seq x y z
N MET A 1 0.09 -16.67 11.34
CA MET A 1 -0.96 -16.09 12.22
C MET A 1 -0.73 -14.60 12.47
N LYS A 2 0.49 -14.18 12.83
CA LYS A 2 0.86 -12.77 13.09
C LYS A 2 0.52 -11.82 11.92
N ASP A 3 0.81 -12.21 10.69
CA ASP A 3 0.63 -11.32 9.51
C ASP A 3 -0.85 -11.10 9.16
N SER A 4 -1.68 -12.14 9.34
CA SER A 4 -3.13 -12.05 9.16
C SER A 4 -3.77 -11.11 10.19
N VAL A 5 -3.33 -11.19 11.45
CA VAL A 5 -3.75 -10.28 12.52
C VAL A 5 -3.32 -8.85 12.22
N ASN A 6 -2.06 -8.64 11.80
CA ASN A 6 -1.58 -7.31 11.43
C ASN A 6 -2.39 -6.71 10.27
N ALA A 7 -2.65 -7.47 9.22
CA ALA A 7 -3.46 -7.00 8.10
C ALA A 7 -4.90 -6.63 8.53
N ALA A 8 -5.52 -7.41 9.42
CA ALA A 8 -6.85 -7.10 9.95
C ALA A 8 -6.83 -5.83 10.83
N THR A 9 -5.84 -5.70 11.70
CA THR A 9 -5.68 -4.54 12.59
C THR A 9 -5.42 -3.26 11.82
N GLY A 10 -4.56 -3.29 10.79
CA GLY A 10 -4.32 -2.13 9.92
C GLY A 10 -5.60 -1.64 9.25
N ARG A 11 -6.39 -2.57 8.66
CA ARG A 11 -7.68 -2.22 8.05
C ARG A 11 -8.71 -1.71 9.06
N ALA A 12 -8.71 -2.24 10.29
CA ALA A 12 -9.58 -1.75 11.35
C ALA A 12 -9.26 -0.29 11.71
N TRP A 13 -7.98 0.07 11.80
CA TRP A 13 -7.58 1.47 12.02
C TRP A 13 -7.99 2.39 10.88
N LEU A 14 -7.87 1.95 9.62
CA LEU A 14 -8.37 2.72 8.47
C LEU A 14 -9.88 2.91 8.52
N ALA A 15 -10.65 1.87 8.88
CA ALA A 15 -12.10 1.97 9.04
C ALA A 15 -12.52 2.92 10.18
N CYS A 16 -11.63 3.14 11.15
CA CYS A 16 -11.82 4.11 12.23
C CYS A 16 -11.21 5.49 11.93
N ASP A 17 -10.90 5.79 10.66
CA ASP A 17 -10.31 7.06 10.21
C ASP A 17 -9.02 7.45 10.96
N GLN A 18 -8.21 6.44 11.28
CA GLN A 18 -6.96 6.60 12.02
C GLN A 18 -5.76 6.07 11.20
N PRO A 19 -5.42 6.72 10.07
CA PRO A 19 -4.39 6.24 9.15
C PRO A 19 -3.01 6.13 9.80
N ALA A 20 -2.62 7.08 10.65
CA ALA A 20 -1.35 7.04 11.38
C ALA A 20 -1.18 5.78 12.24
N ARG A 21 -2.28 5.24 12.80
CA ARG A 21 -2.25 4.01 13.59
C ARG A 21 -2.22 2.75 12.72
N ALA A 22 -2.65 2.84 11.47
CA ALA A 22 -2.61 1.74 10.51
C ALA A 22 -1.19 1.49 9.96
N VAL A 23 -0.38 2.55 9.79
CA VAL A 23 0.97 2.51 9.20
C VAL A 23 1.85 1.34 9.69
N PRO A 24 2.08 1.12 11.00
CA PRO A 24 2.96 0.04 11.45
C PRO A 24 2.45 -1.36 11.07
N PHE A 25 1.14 -1.56 11.01
CA PHE A 25 0.54 -2.83 10.63
C PHE A 25 0.60 -3.08 9.12
N LEU A 26 0.41 -2.03 8.32
CA LEU A 26 0.54 -2.11 6.87
C LEU A 26 2.00 -2.30 6.44
N ARG A 27 2.95 -1.66 7.13
CA ARG A 27 4.39 -1.89 6.92
C ARG A 27 4.77 -3.34 7.19
N SER A 28 4.34 -3.89 8.33
CA SER A 28 4.55 -5.31 8.64
C SER A 28 3.92 -6.23 7.59
N ARG A 29 2.78 -5.84 6.99
CA ARG A 29 2.16 -6.61 5.91
C ARG A 29 3.01 -6.58 4.64
N VAL A 30 3.54 -5.41 4.24
CA VAL A 30 4.45 -5.31 3.08
C VAL A 30 5.65 -6.23 3.28
N GLU A 31 6.28 -6.20 4.46
CA GLU A 31 7.42 -7.06 4.82
C GLU A 31 7.07 -8.56 4.79
N ALA A 32 5.85 -8.92 5.20
CA ALA A 32 5.38 -10.31 5.22
C ALA A 32 4.95 -10.83 3.84
N THR A 33 4.49 -9.95 2.94
CA THR A 33 4.11 -10.33 1.58
C THR A 33 5.36 -10.56 0.72
N ALA A 34 5.59 -11.81 0.32
CA ALA A 34 6.73 -12.15 -0.52
C ALA A 34 6.53 -11.70 -1.98
N PRO A 35 7.60 -11.27 -2.68
CA PRO A 35 7.55 -10.99 -4.12
C PRO A 35 7.07 -12.16 -4.98
N ALA A 36 7.18 -13.41 -4.48
CA ALA A 36 6.64 -14.61 -5.11
C ALA A 36 5.11 -14.59 -5.28
N TYR A 37 4.41 -13.73 -4.55
CA TYR A 37 2.98 -13.45 -4.70
C TYR A 37 2.79 -11.98 -5.13
N PRO A 38 3.12 -11.64 -6.38
CA PRO A 38 3.31 -10.25 -6.81
C PRO A 38 2.04 -9.41 -6.70
N ARG A 39 0.86 -10.02 -6.92
CA ARG A 39 -0.42 -9.33 -6.75
C ARG A 39 -0.67 -8.92 -5.29
N ASP A 40 -0.44 -9.83 -4.34
CA ASP A 40 -0.68 -9.57 -2.92
C ASP A 40 0.32 -8.58 -2.36
N HIS A 41 1.57 -8.68 -2.80
CA HIS A 41 2.62 -7.73 -2.46
C HIS A 41 2.28 -6.33 -3.00
N LEU A 42 1.90 -6.21 -4.27
CA LEU A 42 1.47 -4.94 -4.86
C LEU A 42 0.25 -4.34 -4.11
N TYR A 43 -0.72 -5.15 -3.70
CA TYR A 43 -1.83 -4.67 -2.87
C TYR A 43 -1.35 -4.10 -1.54
N ALA A 44 -0.42 -4.79 -0.86
CA ALA A 44 0.11 -4.33 0.42
C ALA A 44 0.90 -3.02 0.27
N VAL A 45 1.73 -2.91 -0.79
CA VAL A 45 2.51 -1.70 -1.09
C VAL A 45 1.56 -0.52 -1.38
N LEU A 46 0.55 -0.69 -2.22
CA LEU A 46 -0.42 0.36 -2.54
C LEU A 46 -1.28 0.77 -1.34
N ASP A 47 -1.64 -0.17 -0.44
CA ASP A 47 -2.34 0.17 0.81
C ASP A 47 -1.46 1.02 1.73
N LEU A 48 -0.16 0.70 1.83
CA LEU A 48 0.78 1.50 2.63
C LEU A 48 1.03 2.88 2.02
N ALA A 49 1.24 2.97 0.70
CA ALA A 49 1.48 4.22 -0.03
C ALA A 49 0.34 5.22 0.18
N ASP A 50 -0.90 4.76 0.00
CA ASP A 50 -2.10 5.56 0.22
C ASP A 50 -2.20 6.02 1.69
N THR A 51 -1.94 5.13 2.64
CA THR A 51 -2.03 5.46 4.06
C THR A 51 -0.99 6.49 4.50
N VAL A 52 0.26 6.38 4.03
CA VAL A 52 1.31 7.35 4.40
C VAL A 52 1.08 8.70 3.70
N HIS A 53 0.55 8.69 2.47
CA HIS A 53 0.09 9.91 1.81
C HIS A 53 -1.01 10.62 2.59
N GLN A 54 -2.03 9.88 3.08
CA GLN A 54 -3.07 10.43 3.96
C GLN A 54 -2.51 11.00 5.28
N CYS A 55 -1.36 10.52 5.73
CA CYS A 55 -0.66 11.07 6.89
C CYS A 55 0.19 12.30 6.56
N GLY A 56 0.24 12.73 5.30
CA GLY A 56 1.06 13.85 4.82
C GLY A 56 2.51 13.49 4.47
N ASP A 57 2.86 12.21 4.47
CA ASP A 57 4.21 11.74 4.11
C ASP A 57 4.27 11.42 2.61
N GLY A 58 4.35 12.48 1.80
CA GLY A 58 4.38 12.40 0.35
C GLY A 58 5.66 11.78 -0.22
N ASP A 59 6.78 11.95 0.46
CA ASP A 59 8.06 11.37 0.03
C ASP A 59 8.03 9.85 0.19
N GLN A 60 7.60 9.36 1.35
CA GLN A 60 7.46 7.91 1.54
C GLN A 60 6.39 7.32 0.61
N ALA A 61 5.30 8.05 0.34
CA ALA A 61 4.29 7.61 -0.63
C ALA A 61 4.89 7.43 -2.03
N ARG A 62 5.74 8.36 -2.48
CA ARG A 62 6.41 8.30 -3.78
C ARG A 62 7.39 7.12 -3.87
N GLU A 63 8.21 6.90 -2.84
CA GLU A 63 9.12 5.74 -2.80
C GLU A 63 8.38 4.40 -2.89
N LEU A 64 7.19 4.29 -2.28
CA LEU A 64 6.36 3.09 -2.36
C LEU A 64 5.69 2.94 -3.73
N LEU A 65 5.34 4.05 -4.39
CA LEU A 65 4.82 4.02 -5.75
C LEU A 65 5.88 3.60 -6.76
N ASP A 66 7.14 4.02 -6.60
CA ASP A 66 8.25 3.56 -7.45
C ASP A 66 8.43 2.03 -7.32
N GLN A 67 8.28 1.48 -6.11
CA GLN A 67 8.27 0.03 -5.89
C GLN A 67 7.07 -0.64 -6.57
N ALA A 68 5.89 -0.04 -6.48
CA ALA A 68 4.67 -0.54 -7.11
C ALA A 68 4.77 -0.55 -8.65
N GLU A 69 5.41 0.45 -9.26
CA GLU A 69 5.65 0.53 -10.70
C GLU A 69 6.49 -0.66 -11.20
N GLY A 70 7.53 -1.05 -10.46
CA GLY A 70 8.33 -2.24 -10.79
C GLY A 70 7.52 -3.55 -10.75
N LEU A 71 6.43 -3.58 -9.98
CA LEU A 71 5.57 -4.76 -9.82
C LEU A 71 4.38 -4.76 -10.79
N ILE A 72 3.87 -3.59 -11.20
CA ILE A 72 2.60 -3.48 -11.94
C ILE A 72 2.62 -4.28 -13.25
N GLY A 73 3.75 -4.28 -13.96
CA GLY A 73 3.92 -5.03 -15.20
C GLY A 73 3.89 -6.56 -15.02
N THR A 74 4.13 -7.06 -13.81
CA THR A 74 4.07 -8.49 -13.48
C THR A 74 2.68 -8.95 -13.03
N VAL A 75 1.80 -8.00 -12.71
CA VAL A 75 0.45 -8.27 -12.21
C VAL A 75 -0.57 -8.02 -13.32
N ASN A 76 -1.06 -9.08 -13.96
CA ASN A 76 -2.13 -8.97 -14.94
C ASN A 76 -3.49 -8.68 -14.25
N SER A 77 -3.73 -7.41 -13.93
CA SER A 77 -4.97 -6.91 -13.31
C SER A 77 -5.21 -5.44 -13.64
N GLN A 78 -6.18 -5.16 -14.51
CA GLN A 78 -6.58 -3.80 -14.87
C GLN A 78 -7.03 -2.98 -13.64
N ARG A 79 -7.69 -3.62 -12.67
CA ARG A 79 -8.06 -2.96 -11.42
C ARG A 79 -6.84 -2.44 -10.64
N MET A 80 -5.72 -3.16 -10.69
CA MET A 80 -4.50 -2.74 -10.01
C MET A 80 -3.81 -1.60 -10.74
N VAL A 81 -3.80 -1.64 -12.08
CA VAL A 81 -3.29 -0.55 -12.92
C VAL A 81 -4.04 0.74 -12.61
N HIS A 82 -5.37 0.71 -12.67
CA HIS A 82 -6.18 1.89 -12.35
C HIS A 82 -5.97 2.41 -10.93
N ARG A 83 -5.80 1.52 -9.95
CA ARG A 83 -5.52 1.93 -8.57
C ARG A 83 -4.16 2.61 -8.45
N PHE A 84 -3.14 2.03 -9.07
CA PHE A 84 -1.80 2.61 -9.12
C PHE A 84 -1.84 4.00 -9.77
N ASP A 85 -2.42 4.12 -10.96
CA ASP A 85 -2.49 5.40 -11.70
C ASP A 85 -3.22 6.51 -10.92
N ALA A 86 -4.35 6.15 -10.29
CA ALA A 86 -5.12 7.10 -9.48
C ALA A 86 -4.32 7.59 -8.26
N LEU A 87 -3.62 6.69 -7.57
CA LEU A 87 -2.81 7.05 -6.41
C LEU A 87 -1.57 7.84 -6.82
N SER A 88 -0.88 7.45 -7.88
CA SER A 88 0.26 8.20 -8.44
C SER A 88 -0.13 9.62 -8.82
N SER A 89 -1.32 9.80 -9.42
CA SER A 89 -1.85 11.12 -9.74
C SER A 89 -2.13 11.96 -8.49
N ALA A 90 -2.70 11.33 -7.45
CA ALA A 90 -3.00 12.02 -6.19
C ALA A 90 -1.70 12.46 -5.46
N VAL A 91 -0.71 11.58 -5.36
CA VAL A 91 0.59 11.89 -4.72
C VAL A 91 1.36 12.94 -5.51
N ALA A 92 1.26 12.97 -6.84
CA ALA A 92 1.90 13.98 -7.67
C ALA A 92 1.24 15.38 -7.57
N ALA A 93 -0.02 15.45 -7.14
CA ALA A 93 -0.77 16.69 -7.04
C ALA A 93 -0.68 17.38 -5.66
N ALA A 94 -0.07 16.72 -4.67
CA ALA A 94 0.12 17.23 -3.31
C ALA A 94 1.46 17.94 -3.16
#